data_AF-A0A077HM30-F1
#
_entry.id   AF-A0A077HM30-F1
#
_cell.length_a   1.000
_cell.length_b   1.000
_cell.length_c   1.000
_cell.angle_alpha   90.00
_cell.angle_beta   90.00
_cell.angle_gamma   90.00
#
_symmetry.space_group_name_H-M   'P 1'
#
loop_
_entity.id
_entity.type
_entity.pdbx_description
1 polymer ?
#
loop_
_entity_poly.entity_id
_entity_poly.type
_entity_poly.pdbx_seq_one_letter_code
_entity_poly.pdbx_strand_id
1 'polypeptide(L)'
;MVLDILSALARFYMAYVWIDAGISKIGVPLDVSKTIEGYEIFTPDWSYLLAHIIGPLELAGGLMLLLGIFLRWSGKVSIIVLTLFIIGMLSAWQRGLVIDCGCFDPSAAGEGETNLLVTVARDVAYIAITAFMMWRPFKKFAIYP
;
A
#
# COMPACT_ATOMS: atom_id res chain seq x y z
N MET A 1 7.55 -26.76 7.54
CA MET A 1 8.55 -26.47 6.48
C MET A 1 7.96 -25.73 5.29
N VAL A 2 7.03 -26.32 4.50
CA VAL A 2 6.43 -25.62 3.33
C VAL A 2 5.67 -24.36 3.73
N LEU A 3 4.84 -24.43 4.77
CA LEU A 3 4.09 -23.29 5.29
C LEU A 3 5.00 -22.17 5.84
N ASP A 4 6.16 -22.53 6.38
CA ASP A 4 7.13 -21.58 6.92
C ASP A 4 7.82 -20.79 5.80
N ILE A 5 8.17 -21.48 4.71
CA ILE A 5 8.73 -20.87 3.50
C ILE A 5 7.69 -19.92 2.88
N LEU A 6 6.42 -20.33 2.84
CA LEU A 6 5.34 -19.50 2.31
C LEU A 6 5.15 -18.21 3.15
N SER A 7 5.16 -18.32 4.49
CA SER A 7 5.11 -17.14 5.37
C SER A 7 6.33 -16.23 5.22
N ALA A 8 7.54 -16.80 5.02
CA ALA A 8 8.74 -16.01 4.76
C ALA A 8 8.64 -15.27 3.43
N LEU A 9 8.25 -15.96 2.35
CA LEU A 9 8.02 -15.35 1.04
C LEU A 9 6.96 -14.25 1.09
N ALA A 10 5.84 -14.48 1.77
CA ALA A 10 4.81 -13.47 1.98
C ALA A 10 5.35 -12.21 2.66
N ARG A 11 6.18 -12.37 3.70
CA ARG A 11 6.81 -11.25 4.42
C ARG A 11 7.75 -10.44 3.51
N PHE A 12 8.66 -11.11 2.81
CA PHE A 12 9.62 -10.43 1.93
C PHE A 12 8.94 -9.79 0.72
N TYR A 13 7.93 -10.46 0.17
CA TYR A 13 7.13 -9.92 -0.92
C TYR A 13 6.37 -8.66 -0.50
N MET A 14 5.68 -8.70 0.65
CA MET A 14 5.01 -7.50 1.17
C MET A 14 6.00 -6.39 1.51
N ALA A 15 7.16 -6.71 2.12
CA ALA A 15 8.20 -5.72 2.37
C ALA A 15 8.68 -5.05 1.08
N TYR A 16 8.92 -5.84 0.02
CA TYR A 16 9.30 -5.34 -1.29
C TYR A 16 8.24 -4.40 -1.88
N VAL A 17 6.97 -4.82 -1.92
CA VAL A 17 5.87 -4.00 -2.45
C VAL A 17 5.76 -2.66 -1.73
N TRP A 18 5.88 -2.65 -0.39
CA TRP A 18 5.80 -1.42 0.40
C TRP A 18 7.00 -0.50 0.20
N ILE A 19 8.20 -1.06 0.06
CA ILE A 19 9.42 -0.29 -0.22
C ILE A 19 9.38 0.30 -1.63
N ASP A 20 9.00 -0.51 -2.62
CA ASP A 20 8.88 -0.10 -4.03
C ASP A 20 7.87 1.04 -4.18
N ALA A 21 6.69 0.90 -3.57
CA ALA A 21 5.66 1.94 -3.52
C ALA A 21 6.13 3.22 -2.80
N GLY A 22 6.87 3.07 -1.69
CA GLY A 22 7.43 4.19 -0.96
C GLY A 22 8.46 4.95 -1.80
N ILE A 23 9.35 4.23 -2.49
CA ILE A 23 10.38 4.82 -3.35
C ILE A 23 9.75 5.53 -4.56
N SER A 24 8.73 4.94 -5.19
CA SER A 24 8.06 5.55 -6.35
C SER A 24 7.34 6.87 -6.01
N LYS A 25 7.00 7.09 -4.73
CA LYS A 25 6.40 8.33 -4.21
C LYS A 25 7.42 9.34 -3.68
N ILE A 26 8.62 8.89 -3.31
CA ILE A 26 9.68 9.77 -2.83
C ILE A 26 10.30 10.53 -4.01
N GLY A 27 10.08 11.84 -4.04
CA GLY A 27 10.65 12.73 -5.07
C GLY A 27 9.64 13.29 -6.07
N VAL A 28 8.40 12.77 -6.10
CA VAL A 28 7.30 13.27 -6.95
C VAL A 28 6.03 13.65 -6.15
N PRO A 29 6.14 14.42 -5.05
CA PRO A 29 4.99 14.74 -4.20
C PRO A 29 3.89 15.52 -4.93
N LEU A 30 4.23 16.25 -6.01
CA LEU A 30 3.26 17.00 -6.82
C LEU A 30 2.35 16.10 -7.66
N ASP A 31 2.87 15.00 -8.20
CA ASP A 31 2.04 14.07 -8.99
C ASP A 31 1.17 13.22 -8.07
N VAL A 32 1.70 12.86 -6.89
CA VAL A 32 0.94 12.20 -5.83
C VAL A 32 -0.17 13.11 -5.30
N SER A 33 0.11 14.41 -5.09
CA SER A 33 -0.91 15.34 -4.58
C SER A 33 -2.05 15.55 -5.58
N LYS A 34 -1.74 15.65 -6.89
CA LYS A 34 -2.77 15.71 -7.95
C LYS A 34 -3.62 14.45 -7.99
N THR A 35 -2.99 13.29 -7.83
CA THR A 35 -3.70 12.01 -7.76
C THR A 35 -4.65 11.99 -6.56
N ILE A 36 -4.23 12.46 -5.38
CA ILE A 36 -5.07 12.53 -4.17
C ILE A 36 -6.18 13.59 -4.31
N GLU A 37 -5.87 14.75 -4.90
CA GLU A 37 -6.84 15.81 -5.18
C GLU A 37 -7.93 15.32 -6.15
N GLY A 38 -7.57 14.45 -7.10
CA GLY A 38 -8.50 13.79 -8.01
C GLY A 38 -9.55 12.89 -7.34
N TYR A 39 -9.38 12.52 -6.06
CA TYR A 39 -10.42 11.83 -5.30
C TYR A 39 -11.54 12.79 -4.85
N GLU A 40 -11.32 14.11 -4.86
CA GLU A 40 -12.25 15.14 -4.36
C GLU A 40 -12.78 14.85 -2.93
N ILE A 41 -12.00 14.13 -2.13
CA ILE A 41 -12.33 13.81 -0.72
C ILE A 41 -11.72 14.83 0.23
N PHE A 42 -10.52 15.34 -0.09
CA PHE A 42 -9.73 16.23 0.76
C PHE A 42 -9.49 17.57 0.09
N THR A 43 -9.35 18.65 0.87
CA THR A 43 -8.94 19.95 0.33
C THR A 43 -7.47 19.93 -0.11
N PRO A 44 -7.06 20.84 -1.02
CA PRO A 44 -5.72 20.82 -1.62
C PRO A 44 -4.58 20.80 -0.58
N ASP A 45 -4.73 21.54 0.52
CA ASP A 45 -3.74 21.59 1.60
C ASP A 45 -3.55 20.23 2.28
N TRP A 46 -4.65 19.49 2.52
CA TRP A 46 -4.60 18.15 3.10
C TRP A 46 -4.06 17.12 2.11
N SER A 47 -4.41 17.24 0.82
CA SER A 47 -3.89 16.38 -0.24
C SER A 47 -2.37 16.51 -0.38
N TYR A 48 -1.84 17.73 -0.29
CA TYR A 48 -0.40 17.99 -0.31
C TYR A 48 0.32 17.42 0.93
N LEU A 49 -0.28 17.58 2.12
CA LEU A 49 0.26 17.00 3.35
C LEU A 49 0.30 15.47 3.28
N LEU A 50 -0.79 14.85 2.83
CA LEU A 50 -0.90 13.40 2.65
C LEU A 50 0.12 12.88 1.65
N ALA A 51 0.28 13.54 0.50
CA ALA A 51 1.28 13.18 -0.51
C ALA A 51 2.71 13.17 0.05
N HIS A 52 3.03 14.08 0.97
CA HIS A 52 4.34 14.15 1.61
C HIS A 52 4.56 13.07 2.69
N ILE A 53 3.50 12.63 3.36
CA ILE A 53 3.58 11.69 4.50
C ILE A 53 3.49 10.24 4.03
N ILE A 54 2.69 9.94 2.99
CA ILE A 54 2.42 8.57 2.54
C ILE A 54 3.69 7.84 2.12
N GLY A 55 4.55 8.45 1.29
CA GLY A 55 5.79 7.82 0.81
C GLY A 55 6.74 7.38 1.95
N PRO A 56 7.12 8.27 2.87
CA PRO A 56 7.93 7.91 4.04
C PRO A 56 7.27 6.85 4.94
N LEU A 57 5.95 6.90 5.11
CA LEU A 57 5.21 5.97 5.96
C LEU A 57 5.14 4.57 5.35
N GLU A 58 4.98 4.47 4.03
CA GLU A 58 5.06 3.22 3.28
C GLU A 58 6.46 2.62 3.34
N LEU A 59 7.49 3.44 3.13
CA LEU A 59 8.88 3.00 3.21
C LEU A 59 9.23 2.50 4.63
N ALA A 60 8.82 3.24 5.68
CA ALA A 60 9.02 2.84 7.06
C ALA A 60 8.29 1.53 7.39
N GLY A 61 7.04 1.37 6.92
CA GLY A 61 6.27 0.14 7.06
C GLY A 61 6.93 -1.06 6.36
N GLY A 62 7.39 -0.87 5.14
CA GLY A 62 8.13 -1.87 4.37
C GLY A 62 9.44 -2.27 5.04
N LEU A 63 10.20 -1.32 5.58
CA LEU A 63 11.42 -1.59 6.33
C LEU A 63 11.15 -2.36 7.63
N MET A 64 10.08 -2.02 8.35
CA MET A 64 9.66 -2.77 9.55
C MET A 64 9.28 -4.22 9.21
N LEU A 65 8.56 -4.44 8.11
CA LEU A 65 8.26 -5.79 7.60
C LEU A 65 9.53 -6.53 7.18
N LEU A 66 10.47 -5.85 6.51
CA LEU A 66 11.74 -6.42 6.08
C LEU A 66 12.58 -6.88 7.28
N LEU A 67 12.78 -6.00 8.25
CA LEU A 67 13.56 -6.24 9.47
C LEU A 67 12.84 -7.18 10.46
N GLY A 68 11.52 -7.33 10.32
CA GLY A 68 10.71 -8.21 11.17
C GLY A 68 10.61 -7.67 12.58
N ILE A 69 10.41 -6.36 12.69
CA ILE A 69 10.21 -5.65 13.95
C ILE A 69 8.71 -5.43 14.09
N PHE A 70 8.10 -5.97 15.15
CA PHE A 70 6.65 -5.91 15.40
C PHE A 70 5.78 -6.38 14.21
N LEU A 71 6.06 -7.56 13.66
CA LEU A 71 5.36 -8.11 12.49
C LEU A 71 3.84 -8.06 12.60
N ARG A 72 3.29 -8.29 13.80
CA ARG A 72 1.84 -8.25 14.03
C ARG A 72 1.28 -6.83 13.96
N TRP A 73 2.01 -5.82 14.43
CA TRP A 73 1.56 -4.43 14.39
C TRP A 73 1.76 -3.83 13.00
N SER A 74 2.93 -4.06 12.40
CA SER A 74 3.21 -3.63 11.03
C SER A 74 2.19 -4.21 10.05
N GLY A 75 1.87 -5.51 10.15
CA GLY A 75 0.82 -6.13 9.34
C GLY A 75 -0.58 -5.56 9.59
N LYS A 76 -0.94 -5.22 10.84
CA LYS A 76 -2.22 -4.54 11.13
C LYS A 76 -2.29 -3.18 10.47
N VAL A 77 -1.24 -2.37 10.59
CA VAL A 77 -1.17 -1.05 9.97
C VAL A 77 -1.30 -1.18 8.45
N SER A 78 -0.59 -2.13 7.83
CA SER A 78 -0.70 -2.39 6.40
C SER A 78 -2.12 -2.74 5.96
N ILE A 79 -2.82 -3.62 6.69
CA ILE A 79 -4.22 -3.95 6.40
C ILE A 79 -5.13 -2.72 6.53
N ILE A 80 -4.95 -1.92 7.58
CA ILE A 80 -5.74 -0.70 7.80
C ILE A 80 -5.54 0.28 6.64
N VAL A 81 -4.28 0.55 6.26
CA VAL A 81 -3.96 1.47 5.17
C VAL A 81 -4.52 0.98 3.83
N LEU A 82 -4.33 -0.30 3.50
CA LEU A 82 -4.89 -0.89 2.27
C LEU A 82 -6.43 -0.84 2.27
N THR A 83 -7.06 -1.08 3.41
CA THR A 83 -8.52 -1.00 3.53
C THR A 83 -9.03 0.42 3.34
N LEU A 84 -8.38 1.41 3.97
CA LEU A 84 -8.71 2.83 3.78
C LEU A 84 -8.55 3.25 2.31
N PHE A 85 -7.50 2.75 1.65
CA PHE A 85 -7.25 3.01 0.25
C PHE A 85 -8.36 2.43 -0.65
N ILE A 86 -8.76 1.18 -0.43
CA ILE A 86 -9.90 0.55 -1.14
C ILE A 86 -11.19 1.37 -0.90
N ILE A 87 -11.47 1.78 0.33
CA ILE A 87 -12.67 2.59 0.64
C ILE A 87 -12.63 3.93 -0.09
N GLY A 88 -11.49 4.63 -0.07
CA GLY A 88 -11.32 5.90 -0.78
C GLY A 88 -11.55 5.76 -2.28
N MET A 89 -11.02 4.69 -2.88
CA MET A 89 -11.16 4.37 -4.30
C MET A 89 -12.60 4.01 -4.67
N LEU A 90 -13.27 3.17 -3.88
CA LEU A 90 -14.69 2.84 -4.09
C LEU A 90 -15.60 4.07 -3.91
N SER A 91 -15.30 4.93 -2.94
CA SER A 91 -16.01 6.20 -2.71
C SER A 91 -15.90 7.12 -3.93
N ALA A 92 -14.70 7.27 -4.49
CA ALA A 92 -14.52 8.10 -5.68
C ALA A 92 -15.15 7.48 -6.93
N TRP A 93 -15.10 6.16 -7.09
CA TRP A 93 -15.78 5.47 -8.18
C TRP A 93 -17.30 5.64 -8.13
N GLN A 94 -17.91 5.57 -6.94
CA GLN A 94 -19.34 5.82 -6.77
C GLN A 94 -19.75 7.25 -7.16
N ARG A 95 -18.83 8.21 -7.13
CA ARG A 95 -19.04 9.59 -7.57
C ARG A 95 -18.87 9.78 -9.08
N GLY A 96 -18.52 8.72 -9.82
CA GLY A 96 -18.32 8.77 -11.27
C GLY A 96 -17.02 9.45 -11.70
N LEU A 97 -16.06 9.60 -10.77
CA LEU A 97 -14.74 10.14 -11.08
C LEU A 97 -13.92 9.07 -11.82
N VAL A 98 -13.48 9.38 -13.04
CA VAL A 98 -12.54 8.54 -13.79
C VAL A 98 -11.15 8.82 -13.19
N ILE A 99 -10.76 8.01 -12.21
CA ILE A 99 -9.46 8.14 -11.54
C ILE A 99 -8.47 7.19 -12.21
N ASP A 100 -7.38 7.76 -12.73
CA ASP A 100 -6.18 7.00 -13.02
C ASP A 100 -5.60 6.47 -11.71
N CYS A 101 -5.74 5.16 -11.46
CA CYS A 101 -5.42 4.50 -10.19
C CYS A 101 -3.90 4.43 -9.91
N GLY A 102 -3.09 5.35 -10.46
CA GLY A 102 -1.63 5.47 -10.37
C GLY A 102 -1.09 5.79 -8.98
N CYS A 103 -1.86 5.55 -7.91
CA CYS A 103 -1.44 5.80 -6.54
C CYS A 103 -0.36 4.81 -6.04
N PHE A 104 -0.06 3.74 -6.78
CA PHE A 104 1.10 2.87 -6.53
C PHE A 104 2.24 3.08 -7.54
N ASP A 105 1.90 3.56 -8.73
CA ASP A 105 2.84 3.86 -9.80
C ASP A 105 2.37 5.14 -10.52
N PRO A 106 2.94 6.31 -10.19
CA PRO A 106 2.54 7.57 -10.81
C PRO A 106 2.85 7.61 -12.31
N SER A 107 3.72 6.72 -12.82
CA SER A 107 4.04 6.64 -14.25
C SER A 107 2.94 5.95 -15.08
N ALA A 108 2.02 5.22 -14.43
CA ALA A 108 0.91 4.53 -15.07
C ALA A 108 -0.31 5.45 -15.32
N ALA A 109 -0.27 6.72 -14.94
CA ALA A 109 -1.39 7.68 -15.01
C ALA A 109 -1.73 8.18 -16.43
N GLY A 110 -1.52 7.35 -17.46
CA GLY A 110 -1.82 7.70 -18.86
C GLY A 110 -1.96 6.51 -19.81
N GLU A 111 -1.77 5.28 -19.34
CA GLU A 111 -1.83 4.07 -20.18
C GLU A 111 -3.12 3.28 -19.94
N GLY A 112 -4.24 3.83 -20.45
CA GLY A 112 -5.52 3.13 -20.57
C GLY A 112 -6.23 2.86 -19.24
N GLU A 113 -7.55 2.66 -19.31
CA GLU A 113 -8.41 2.44 -18.14
C GLU A 113 -7.78 1.44 -17.15
N THR A 114 -7.18 1.97 -16.08
CA THR A 114 -6.71 1.16 -14.98
C THR A 114 -7.96 0.55 -14.36
N ASN A 115 -8.23 -0.71 -14.71
CA ASN A 115 -9.41 -1.42 -14.28
C ASN A 115 -9.48 -1.38 -12.76
N LEU A 116 -10.42 -0.59 -12.21
CA LEU A 116 -10.69 -0.51 -10.78
C LEU A 116 -10.75 -1.91 -10.15
N LEU A 117 -11.36 -2.85 -10.86
CA LEU A 117 -11.45 -4.27 -10.50
C LEU A 117 -10.08 -4.93 -10.28
N VAL A 118 -9.09 -4.65 -11.13
CA VAL A 118 -7.73 -5.20 -11.01
C VAL A 118 -7.01 -4.57 -9.83
N THR A 119 -7.13 -3.25 -9.65
CA THR A 119 -6.52 -2.54 -8.50
C THR A 119 -7.09 -3.04 -7.18
N VAL A 120 -8.42 -3.11 -7.06
CA VAL A 120 -9.10 -3.64 -5.87
C VAL A 120 -8.75 -5.11 -5.65
N ALA A 121 -8.71 -5.94 -6.70
CA ALA A 121 -8.31 -7.35 -6.57
C ALA A 121 -6.87 -7.50 -6.07
N ARG A 122 -5.95 -6.67 -6.56
CA ARG A 122 -4.55 -6.61 -6.09
C ARG A 122 -4.47 -6.22 -4.62
N ASP A 123 -5.19 -5.18 -4.21
CA ASP A 123 -5.16 -4.71 -2.82
C ASP A 123 -5.79 -5.74 -1.86
N VAL A 124 -6.87 -6.42 -2.29
CA VAL A 124 -7.47 -7.54 -1.56
C VAL A 124 -6.49 -8.72 -1.47
N ALA A 125 -5.74 -9.02 -2.52
CA ALA A 125 -4.69 -10.04 -2.48
C ALA A 125 -3.59 -9.68 -1.48
N TYR A 126 -3.14 -8.42 -1.43
CA TYR A 126 -2.18 -7.95 -0.43
C TYR A 126 -2.71 -8.02 1.00
N ILE A 127 -4.00 -7.71 1.23
CA ILE A 127 -4.65 -7.91 2.53
C ILE A 127 -4.65 -9.40 2.91
N ALA A 128 -5.00 -10.29 1.97
CA ALA A 128 -5.01 -11.74 2.22
C ALA A 128 -3.61 -12.29 2.55
N ILE A 129 -2.58 -11.85 1.81
CA ILE A 129 -1.18 -12.23 2.07
C ILE A 129 -0.73 -11.71 3.44
N THR A 130 -1.06 -10.47 3.79
CA THR A 130 -0.71 -9.87 5.08
C THR A 130 -1.44 -10.56 6.24
N ALA A 131 -2.72 -10.91 6.06
CA ALA A 131 -3.50 -11.66 7.04
C ALA A 131 -2.95 -13.08 7.25
N PHE A 132 -2.56 -13.76 6.16
CA PHE A 132 -1.91 -15.07 6.22
C PHE A 132 -0.59 -15.00 6.99
N MET A 133 0.25 -14.00 6.71
CA MET A 133 1.49 -13.74 7.43
C MET A 133 1.23 -13.46 8.93
N MET A 134 0.17 -12.71 9.27
CA MET A 134 -0.19 -12.44 10.67
C MET A 134 -0.71 -13.67 11.42
N TRP A 135 -1.38 -14.60 10.72
CA TRP A 135 -1.89 -15.83 11.30
C TRP A 135 -0.77 -16.84 11.58
N ARG A 136 0.26 -16.88 10.70
CA ARG A 136 1.46 -17.70 10.86
C ARG A 136 2.73 -16.85 10.72
N PRO A 137 3.08 -16.03 11.73
CA PRO A 137 4.24 -15.16 11.65
C PRO A 137 5.52 -16.00 11.66
N PHE A 138 6.34 -15.85 10.62
CA PHE A 138 7.64 -16.51 10.56
C PHE A 138 8.65 -15.77 11.46
N LYS A 139 8.83 -16.27 12.68
CA LYS A 139 9.64 -15.63 13.74
C LYS A 139 11.15 -15.86 13.62
N LYS A 140 11.60 -16.76 12.73
CA LYS A 140 12.99 -17.27 12.73
C LYS A 140 14.05 -16.25 12.29
N PHE A 141 13.66 -15.26 11.46
CA PHE A 141 14.49 -14.13 11.02
C PHE A 141 13.89 -12.78 11.44
N ALA A 142 13.18 -12.75 12.57
CA ALA A 142 12.64 -11.51 13.13
C ALA A 142 13.61 -10.99 14.19
N ILE A 143 14.02 -9.73 14.08
CA ILE A 143 14.84 -9.08 15.12
C ILE A 143 14.00 -8.90 16.40
N TYR A 144 12.70 -8.59 16.25
CA TYR A 144 11.74 -8.50 17.35
C TYR A 144 10.33 -8.92 16.87
N PRO A 145 9.96 -10.22 17.00
CA PRO A 145 8.72 -10.78 16.44
C PRO A 145 7.41 -10.23 17.03
#